data_AF-A0A838SNN3-F1
#
_entry.id   AF-A0A838SNN3-F1
#
_cell.length_a   1.000
_cell.length_b   1.000
_cell.length_c   1.000
_cell.angle_alpha   90.00
_cell.angle_beta   90.00
_cell.angle_gamma   90.00
#
_symmetry.space_group_name_H-M   'P 1'
#
loop_
_entity.id
_entity.type
_entity.pdbx_description
1 polymer ?
#
loop_
_entity_poly.entity_id
_entity_poly.type
_entity_poly.pdbx_seq_one_letter_code
_entity_poly.pdbx_strand_id
1 'polypeptide(L)'
;MAPTEDRPSAVRVRVPASSANLGPGFDCLGLALSLYDEVSLAVTDGGLAVDVSGAGAVTVARDETNLLVRALRVGLSTEGLAPPGLALSCVLRIPHGRGLGSSAGAVVAGLLAARALAGGPTGPGETADLLPAAAALEGHPDNVAACLLGGLTLAWAEEGQVRGVRLDPHESIVPVVLIPAASLDTGTARRLLPATVPHADAAANS
;
A
#
# COMPACT_ATOMS: atom_id res chain seq x y z
N MET A 1 25.33 2.63 8.00
CA MET A 1 25.09 2.06 6.65
C MET A 1 25.73 0.69 6.64
N ALA A 2 24.95 -0.39 6.48
CA ALA A 2 25.51 -1.74 6.44
C ALA A 2 26.49 -1.87 5.24
N PRO A 3 27.60 -2.61 5.39
CA PRO A 3 28.50 -2.89 4.28
C PRO A 3 27.75 -3.60 3.15
N THR A 4 28.10 -3.29 1.90
CA THR A 4 27.40 -3.75 0.68
C THR A 4 27.36 -5.28 0.51
N GLU A 5 28.20 -6.03 1.22
CA GLU A 5 28.29 -7.49 1.14
C GLU A 5 27.23 -8.25 1.96
N ASP A 6 26.49 -7.58 2.85
CA ASP A 6 25.51 -8.23 3.75
C ASP A 6 24.05 -8.00 3.34
N ARG A 7 23.82 -7.44 2.13
CA ARG A 7 22.47 -7.16 1.63
C ARG A 7 21.89 -8.38 0.92
N PRO A 8 20.60 -8.69 1.13
CA PRO A 8 19.96 -9.79 0.42
C PRO A 8 19.90 -9.48 -1.08
N SER A 9 20.15 -10.50 -1.91
CA SER A 9 19.95 -10.41 -3.37
C SER A 9 18.51 -10.72 -3.78
N ALA A 10 17.69 -11.22 -2.87
CA ALA A 10 16.27 -11.47 -3.07
C ALA A 10 15.48 -11.27 -1.78
N VAL A 11 14.26 -10.74 -1.92
CA VAL A 11 13.34 -10.49 -0.81
C VAL A 11 11.92 -10.92 -1.19
N ARG A 12 11.12 -11.24 -0.18
CA ARG A 12 9.68 -11.49 -0.34
C ARG A 12 8.91 -10.61 0.61
N VAL A 13 7.91 -9.93 0.08
CA VAL A 13 6.99 -9.06 0.83
C VAL A 13 5.58 -9.60 0.66
N ARG A 14 4.81 -9.52 1.74
CA ARG A 14 3.40 -9.85 1.78
C ARG A 14 2.65 -8.64 2.33
N VAL A 15 1.66 -8.15 1.59
CA VAL A 15 0.88 -6.95 1.95
C VAL A 15 -0.60 -7.30 2.06
N PRO A 16 -1.31 -6.81 3.09
CA PRO A 16 -2.73 -7.09 3.24
C PRO A 16 -3.57 -6.21 2.29
N ALA A 17 -4.78 -6.65 2.00
CA ALA A 17 -5.87 -5.79 1.56
C ALA A 17 -6.20 -4.78 2.66
N SER A 18 -6.85 -3.68 2.28
CA SER A 18 -7.37 -2.73 3.25
C SER A 18 -8.74 -2.20 2.87
N SER A 19 -9.54 -1.89 3.87
CA SER A 19 -10.79 -1.13 3.73
C SER A 19 -10.62 0.23 4.38
N ALA A 20 -10.97 1.30 3.67
CA ALA A 20 -10.89 2.67 4.15
C ALA A 20 -12.25 3.20 4.62
N ASN A 21 -12.24 4.41 5.19
CA ASN A 21 -13.37 5.21 5.69
C ASN A 21 -14.11 4.62 6.89
N LEU A 22 -14.48 3.33 6.82
CA LEU A 22 -15.16 2.58 7.89
C LEU A 22 -16.39 3.31 8.46
N GLY A 23 -17.16 3.95 7.58
CA GLY A 23 -18.25 4.84 7.94
C GLY A 23 -17.79 6.31 7.96
N PRO A 24 -17.82 7.00 9.12
CA PRO A 24 -17.55 8.43 9.22
C PRO A 24 -16.07 8.84 9.07
N GLY A 25 -15.12 7.90 9.15
CA GLY A 25 -13.69 8.18 9.13
C GLY A 25 -13.11 8.45 7.74
N PHE A 26 -13.78 9.27 6.94
CA PHE A 26 -13.41 9.56 5.56
C PHE A 26 -11.96 10.07 5.43
N ASP A 27 -11.19 9.48 4.52
CA ASP A 27 -9.76 9.76 4.27
C ASP A 27 -8.83 9.65 5.51
N CYS A 28 -9.30 8.99 6.58
CA CYS A 28 -8.58 8.88 7.86
C CYS A 28 -8.50 7.44 8.38
N LEU A 29 -9.63 6.74 8.43
CA LEU A 29 -9.70 5.37 8.96
C LEU A 29 -9.34 4.33 7.91
N GLY A 30 -8.52 3.36 8.29
CA GLY A 30 -8.18 2.19 7.50
C GLY A 30 -8.21 0.92 8.33
N LEU A 31 -8.55 -0.22 7.72
CA LEU A 31 -8.53 -1.53 8.36
C LEU A 31 -7.81 -2.52 7.45
N ALA A 32 -6.75 -3.14 7.95
CA ALA A 32 -6.07 -4.23 7.27
C ALA A 32 -6.92 -5.52 7.32
N LEU A 33 -7.00 -6.23 6.20
CA LEU A 33 -7.80 -7.44 6.03
C LEU A 33 -6.89 -8.64 5.77
N SER A 34 -7.34 -9.83 6.19
CA SER A 34 -6.59 -11.09 6.07
C SER A 34 -6.60 -11.70 4.66
N LEU A 35 -6.54 -10.86 3.63
CA LEU A 35 -6.34 -11.20 2.23
C LEU A 35 -5.07 -10.51 1.75
N TYR A 36 -4.18 -11.21 1.02
CA TYR A 36 -2.84 -10.70 0.79
C TYR A 36 -2.37 -10.84 -0.65
N ASP A 37 -1.65 -9.84 -1.12
CA ASP A 37 -0.77 -9.94 -2.28
C ASP A 37 0.64 -10.33 -1.84
N GLU A 38 1.34 -11.09 -2.67
CA GLU A 38 2.72 -11.51 -2.42
C GLU A 38 3.62 -11.06 -3.57
N VAL A 39 4.78 -10.48 -3.21
CA VAL A 39 5.74 -9.93 -4.15
C VAL A 39 7.10 -10.51 -3.82
N SER A 40 7.68 -11.23 -4.76
CA SER A 40 9.09 -11.64 -4.70
C SER A 40 9.91 -10.74 -5.61
N LEU A 41 11.01 -10.21 -5.08
CA LEU A 41 11.95 -9.35 -5.80
C LEU A 41 13.33 -10.01 -5.77
N ALA A 42 14.02 -10.06 -6.91
CA ALA A 42 15.41 -10.47 -7.02
C ALA A 42 16.22 -9.44 -7.82
N VAL A 43 17.46 -9.19 -7.39
CA VAL A 43 18.44 -8.42 -8.15
C VAL A 43 18.97 -9.28 -9.29
N THR A 44 19.07 -8.70 -10.48
CA THR A 44 19.61 -9.35 -11.69
C THR A 44 20.75 -8.51 -12.27
N ASP A 45 21.45 -9.05 -13.26
CA ASP A 45 22.58 -8.37 -13.92
C ASP A 45 22.16 -7.20 -14.84
N GLY A 46 20.86 -7.01 -15.05
CA GLY A 46 20.35 -5.96 -15.93
C GLY A 46 18.85 -6.04 -16.20
N GLY A 47 18.26 -4.89 -16.54
CA GLY A 47 16.89 -4.78 -17.03
C GLY A 47 15.81 -4.89 -15.96
N LEU A 48 14.56 -4.87 -16.41
CA LEU A 48 13.37 -5.05 -15.58
C LEU A 48 12.55 -6.21 -16.15
N ALA A 49 12.28 -7.21 -15.32
CA ALA A 49 11.35 -8.29 -15.62
C ALA A 49 10.24 -8.30 -14.58
N VAL A 50 8.97 -8.26 -15.02
CA VAL A 50 7.81 -8.29 -14.14
C VAL A 50 6.86 -9.38 -14.59
N ASP A 51 6.72 -10.40 -13.75
CA ASP A 51 5.69 -11.43 -13.90
C ASP A 51 4.56 -11.20 -12.90
N VAL A 52 3.33 -11.34 -13.37
CA VAL A 52 2.12 -11.07 -12.58
C VAL A 52 1.10 -12.16 -12.83
N SER A 53 0.62 -12.76 -11.73
CA SER A 53 -0.42 -13.78 -11.72
C SER A 53 -1.56 -13.40 -10.76
N GLY A 54 -2.73 -13.99 -10.97
CA GLY A 54 -3.90 -13.78 -10.13
C GLY A 54 -4.73 -12.54 -10.52
N ALA A 55 -5.28 -11.85 -9.53
CA ALA A 55 -6.14 -10.69 -9.70
C ALA A 55 -5.41 -9.59 -10.48
N GLY A 56 -6.01 -9.09 -11.56
CA GLY A 56 -5.42 -8.02 -12.35
C GLY A 56 -4.22 -8.42 -13.24
N ALA A 57 -3.84 -9.70 -13.33
CA ALA A 57 -2.72 -10.16 -14.16
C ALA A 57 -2.81 -9.71 -15.63
N VAL A 58 -4.02 -9.54 -16.16
CA VAL A 58 -4.25 -9.09 -17.55
C VAL A 58 -4.06 -7.58 -17.70
N THR A 59 -4.32 -6.80 -16.65
CA THR A 59 -4.40 -5.33 -16.73
C THR A 59 -3.19 -4.61 -16.13
N VAL A 60 -2.44 -5.28 -15.25
CA VAL A 60 -1.27 -4.69 -14.60
C VAL A 60 -0.11 -4.60 -15.59
N ALA A 61 0.47 -3.40 -15.69
CA ALA A 61 1.64 -3.14 -16.52
C ALA A 61 2.84 -3.99 -16.07
N ARG A 62 3.73 -4.34 -17.01
CA ARG A 62 4.93 -5.16 -16.76
C ARG A 62 6.24 -4.39 -17.00
N ASP A 63 6.14 -3.07 -17.00
CA ASP A 63 7.21 -2.13 -17.28
C ASP A 63 7.31 -1.09 -16.15
N GLU A 64 8.10 -0.04 -16.37
CA GLU A 64 8.32 1.07 -15.42
C GLU A 64 7.04 1.86 -15.09
N THR A 65 5.93 1.68 -15.83
CA THR A 65 4.65 2.33 -15.51
C THR A 65 3.86 1.58 -14.43
N ASN A 66 4.26 0.35 -14.09
CA ASN A 66 3.66 -0.42 -12.99
C ASN A 66 3.81 0.33 -11.66
N LEU A 67 2.70 0.53 -10.94
CA LEU A 67 2.68 1.28 -9.69
C LEU A 67 3.62 0.71 -8.61
N LEU A 68 3.69 -0.62 -8.48
CA LEU A 68 4.63 -1.29 -7.58
C LEU A 68 6.06 -0.98 -7.97
N VAL A 69 6.39 -1.05 -9.27
CA VAL A 69 7.74 -0.72 -9.78
C VAL A 69 8.08 0.73 -9.47
N ARG A 70 7.16 1.67 -9.71
CA ARG A 70 7.36 3.09 -9.37
C ARG A 70 7.63 3.30 -7.87
N ALA A 71 6.85 2.65 -7.01
CA ALA A 71 7.05 2.72 -5.56
C ALA A 71 8.37 2.08 -5.13
N LEU A 72 8.75 0.95 -5.74
CA LEU A 72 10.04 0.30 -5.54
C LEU A 72 11.19 1.23 -5.94
N ARG A 73 11.11 1.92 -7.10
CA ARG A 73 12.13 2.88 -7.54
C ARG A 73 12.29 4.04 -6.55
N VAL A 74 11.19 4.57 -6.03
CA VAL A 74 11.22 5.61 -4.98
C VAL A 74 11.91 5.06 -3.73
N GLY A 75 11.51 3.89 -3.25
CA GLY A 75 12.12 3.26 -2.08
C GLY A 75 13.62 3.00 -2.27
N LEU A 76 14.04 2.43 -3.41
CA LEU A 76 15.45 2.17 -3.71
C LEU A 76 16.26 3.47 -3.71
N SER A 77 15.72 4.54 -4.29
CA SER A 77 16.36 5.86 -4.25
C SER A 77 16.51 6.40 -2.83
N THR A 78 15.49 6.26 -1.98
CA THR A 78 15.54 6.67 -0.57
C THR A 78 16.59 5.90 0.21
N GLU A 79 16.75 4.61 -0.08
CA GLU A 79 17.74 3.72 0.55
C GLU A 79 19.15 3.84 -0.07
N GLY A 80 19.33 4.67 -1.11
CA GLY A 80 20.61 4.83 -1.81
C GLY A 80 21.03 3.58 -2.61
N LEU A 81 20.07 2.82 -3.13
CA LEU A 81 20.28 1.61 -3.91
C LEU A 81 20.06 1.84 -5.41
N ALA A 82 20.99 1.34 -6.22
CA ALA A 82 20.90 1.34 -7.68
C ALA A 82 21.27 -0.04 -8.25
N PRO A 83 20.44 -1.07 -8.03
CA PRO A 83 20.69 -2.41 -8.54
C PRO A 83 20.70 -2.41 -10.08
N PRO A 84 21.59 -3.21 -10.72
CA PRO A 84 21.73 -3.21 -12.18
C PRO A 84 20.48 -3.71 -12.90
N GLY A 85 19.76 -4.66 -12.30
CA GLY A 85 18.47 -5.13 -12.79
C GLY A 85 17.58 -5.68 -11.68
N LEU A 86 16.29 -5.86 -12.01
CA LEU A 86 15.26 -6.32 -11.10
C LEU A 86 14.35 -7.35 -11.78
N ALA A 87 14.08 -8.44 -11.09
CA ALA A 87 13.06 -9.41 -11.46
C ALA A 87 11.99 -9.48 -10.36
N LEU A 88 10.73 -9.26 -10.75
CA LEU A 88 9.57 -9.29 -9.87
C LEU A 88 8.65 -10.43 -10.25
N SER A 89 8.17 -11.16 -9.24
CA SER A 89 7.07 -12.12 -9.36
C SER A 89 5.98 -11.73 -8.37
N CYS A 90 4.82 -11.36 -8.91
CA CYS A 90 3.68 -10.86 -8.16
C CYS A 90 2.54 -11.87 -8.22
N VAL A 91 2.09 -12.34 -7.05
CA VAL A 91 0.89 -13.17 -6.89
C VAL A 91 -0.18 -12.30 -6.25
N LEU A 92 -1.07 -11.76 -7.09
CA LEU A 92 -2.11 -10.84 -6.68
C LEU A 92 -3.40 -11.59 -6.35
N ARG A 93 -3.94 -11.41 -5.16
CA ARG A 93 -5.20 -12.01 -4.70
C ARG A 93 -6.24 -10.95 -4.34
N ILE A 94 -5.83 -9.71 -4.09
CA ILE A 94 -6.71 -8.60 -3.74
C ILE A 94 -7.48 -8.15 -4.99
N PRO A 95 -8.82 -8.15 -4.99
CA PRO A 95 -9.59 -7.70 -6.15
C PRO A 95 -9.40 -6.22 -6.49
N HIS A 96 -9.05 -5.92 -7.74
CA HIS A 96 -8.84 -4.56 -8.23
C HIS A 96 -10.17 -3.81 -8.44
N GLY A 97 -10.21 -2.52 -8.09
CA GLY A 97 -11.40 -1.67 -8.29
C GLY A 97 -12.62 -2.13 -7.46
N ARG A 98 -12.36 -2.69 -6.27
CA ARG A 98 -13.39 -3.20 -5.33
C ARG A 98 -13.36 -2.54 -3.95
N GLY A 99 -12.61 -1.46 -3.79
CA GLY A 99 -12.46 -0.80 -2.48
C GLY A 99 -11.62 -1.58 -1.47
N LEU A 100 -10.78 -2.52 -1.94
CA LEU A 100 -9.93 -3.38 -1.10
C LEU A 100 -8.45 -2.95 -1.08
N GLY A 101 -8.16 -1.70 -1.45
CA GLY A 101 -6.83 -1.12 -1.27
C GLY A 101 -5.72 -1.77 -2.10
N SER A 102 -6.01 -2.36 -3.26
CA SER A 102 -4.99 -3.00 -4.11
C SER A 102 -3.88 -2.02 -4.57
N SER A 103 -4.23 -0.76 -4.88
CA SER A 103 -3.28 0.29 -5.22
C SER A 103 -2.33 0.59 -4.06
N ALA A 104 -2.88 0.91 -2.89
CA ALA A 104 -2.12 1.06 -1.66
C ALA A 104 -1.24 -0.16 -1.33
N GLY A 105 -1.75 -1.38 -1.52
CA GLY A 105 -0.99 -2.62 -1.38
C GLY A 105 0.24 -2.65 -2.30
N ALA A 106 0.08 -2.31 -3.58
CA ALA A 106 1.17 -2.23 -4.56
C ALA A 106 2.24 -1.19 -4.16
N VAL A 107 1.81 0.00 -3.71
CA VAL A 107 2.71 1.05 -3.22
C VAL A 107 3.51 0.57 -2.02
N VAL A 108 2.83 0.01 -1.02
CA VAL A 108 3.46 -0.48 0.21
C VAL A 108 4.40 -1.64 -0.08
N ALA A 109 4.03 -2.56 -0.98
CA ALA A 109 4.89 -3.67 -1.36
C ALA A 109 6.20 -3.19 -1.99
N GLY A 110 6.15 -2.18 -2.88
CA GLY A 110 7.34 -1.61 -3.49
C GLY A 110 8.28 -0.95 -2.48
N LEU A 111 7.75 -0.13 -1.57
CA LEU A 111 8.53 0.54 -0.53
C LEU A 111 9.13 -0.45 0.49
N LEU A 112 8.38 -1.47 0.89
CA LEU A 112 8.87 -2.52 1.78
C LEU A 112 9.92 -3.39 1.11
N ALA A 113 9.76 -3.72 -0.18
CA ALA A 113 10.74 -4.51 -0.91
C ALA A 113 12.07 -3.76 -1.03
N ALA A 114 12.05 -2.45 -1.28
CA ALA A 114 13.25 -1.62 -1.29
C ALA A 114 14.00 -1.66 0.06
N ARG A 115 13.29 -1.44 1.17
CA ARG A 115 13.92 -1.44 2.50
C ARG A 115 14.39 -2.82 2.93
N ALA A 116 13.64 -3.87 2.61
CA ALA A 116 14.10 -5.24 2.82
C ALA A 116 15.41 -5.50 2.05
N LEU A 117 15.50 -5.03 0.80
CA LEU A 117 16.71 -5.16 -0.01
C LEU A 117 17.89 -4.35 0.56
N ALA A 118 17.61 -3.23 1.22
CA ALA A 118 18.60 -2.44 1.94
C ALA A 118 19.10 -3.09 3.25
N GLY A 119 18.46 -4.18 3.69
CA GLY A 119 18.69 -4.80 4.99
C GLY A 119 18.07 -4.01 6.15
N GLY A 120 17.12 -3.11 5.87
CA GLY A 120 16.44 -2.31 6.87
C GLY A 120 15.27 -3.04 7.55
N PRO A 121 14.75 -2.49 8.65
CA PRO A 121 13.67 -3.10 9.41
C PRO A 121 12.35 -3.07 8.63
N THR A 122 11.60 -4.16 8.72
CA THR A 122 10.31 -4.35 8.02
C THR A 122 9.21 -4.89 8.93
N GLY A 123 9.46 -4.97 10.23
CA GLY A 123 8.51 -5.46 11.21
C GLY A 123 7.38 -4.46 11.49
N PRO A 124 6.26 -4.93 12.07
CA PRO A 124 5.18 -4.07 12.51
C PRO A 124 5.68 -2.97 13.46
N GLY A 125 5.33 -1.72 13.17
CA GLY A 125 5.77 -0.55 13.96
C GLY A 125 7.14 0.02 13.57
N GLU A 126 7.91 -0.67 12.73
CA GLU A 126 9.21 -0.21 12.23
C GLU A 126 9.13 0.42 10.83
N THR A 127 7.92 0.53 10.28
CA THR A 127 7.68 0.98 8.90
C THR A 127 6.82 2.24 8.83
N ALA A 128 6.56 2.88 9.98
CA ALA A 128 5.73 4.08 10.08
C ALA A 128 6.37 5.30 9.40
N ASP A 129 7.70 5.33 9.34
CA ASP A 129 8.51 6.34 8.64
C ASP A 129 8.26 6.37 7.12
N LEU A 130 7.76 5.29 6.54
CA LEU A 130 7.38 5.24 5.13
C LEU A 130 6.05 5.90 4.80
N LEU A 131 5.21 6.12 5.81
CA LEU A 131 3.83 6.54 5.59
C LEU A 131 3.73 7.82 4.76
N PRO A 132 4.57 8.86 4.93
CA PRO A 132 4.58 10.03 4.06
C PRO A 132 4.83 9.70 2.59
N ALA A 133 5.81 8.84 2.29
CA ALA A 133 6.13 8.45 0.92
C ALA A 133 5.01 7.60 0.31
N ALA A 134 4.43 6.68 1.09
CA ALA A 134 3.32 5.85 0.64
C ALA A 134 2.07 6.69 0.35
N ALA A 135 1.73 7.62 1.24
CA ALA A 135 0.59 8.52 1.06
C ALA A 135 0.77 9.48 -0.12
N ALA A 136 1.99 9.96 -0.36
CA ALA A 136 2.29 10.79 -1.53
C ALA A 136 2.12 10.03 -2.86
N LEU A 137 2.47 8.74 -2.89
CA LEU A 137 2.31 7.89 -4.07
C LEU A 137 0.87 7.46 -4.33
N GLU A 138 0.11 7.16 -3.27
CA GLU A 138 -1.31 6.78 -3.37
C GLU A 138 -2.24 8.00 -3.54
N GLY A 139 -1.87 9.14 -2.95
CA GLY A 139 -2.67 10.36 -2.89
C GLY A 139 -3.61 10.44 -1.68
N HIS A 140 -3.62 9.43 -0.81
CA HIS A 140 -4.34 9.42 0.46
C HIS A 140 -3.73 8.44 1.47
N PRO A 141 -3.86 8.69 2.78
CA PRO A 141 -3.07 7.98 3.78
C PRO A 141 -3.76 6.76 4.42
N ASP A 142 -5.08 6.66 4.36
CA ASP A 142 -5.91 5.65 5.04
C ASP A 142 -5.58 4.20 4.65
N ASN A 143 -5.62 3.86 3.36
CA ASN A 143 -5.34 2.50 2.88
C ASN A 143 -3.87 2.13 3.05
N VAL A 144 -2.94 3.05 2.79
CA VAL A 144 -1.50 2.80 2.95
C VAL A 144 -1.09 2.66 4.41
N ALA A 145 -1.71 3.41 5.33
CA ALA A 145 -1.52 3.23 6.76
C ALA A 145 -1.96 1.83 7.20
N ALA A 146 -3.14 1.38 6.79
CA ALA A 146 -3.62 0.04 7.08
C ALA A 146 -2.68 -1.04 6.52
N CYS A 147 -2.21 -0.88 5.27
CA CYS A 147 -1.29 -1.82 4.65
C CYS A 147 0.08 -1.88 5.35
N LEU A 148 0.60 -0.75 5.85
CA LEU A 148 1.91 -0.66 6.51
C LEU A 148 1.87 -1.10 7.97
N LEU A 149 0.92 -0.57 8.73
CA LEU A 149 0.90 -0.73 10.19
C LEU A 149 0.11 -1.99 10.60
N GLY A 150 -0.83 -2.43 9.76
CA GLY A 150 -1.79 -3.48 10.09
C GLY A 150 -2.85 -3.01 11.09
N GLY A 151 -3.80 -3.90 11.41
CA GLY A 151 -4.87 -3.60 12.35
C GLY A 151 -5.84 -2.52 11.85
N LEU A 152 -6.47 -1.82 12.79
CA LEU A 152 -7.23 -0.59 12.54
C LEU A 152 -6.27 0.60 12.61
N THR A 153 -6.34 1.54 11.67
CA THR A 153 -5.43 2.68 11.63
C THR A 153 -6.19 3.99 11.53
N LEU A 154 -5.68 5.01 12.22
CA LEU A 154 -6.03 6.41 12.03
C LEU A 154 -4.85 7.08 11.34
N ALA A 155 -5.08 7.74 10.21
CA ALA A 155 -4.05 8.48 9.49
C ALA A 155 -4.50 9.92 9.22
N TRP A 156 -3.60 10.88 9.39
CA TRP A 156 -3.90 12.30 9.23
C TRP A 156 -2.70 13.08 8.72
N ALA A 157 -2.93 14.28 8.22
CA ALA A 157 -1.88 15.22 7.89
C ALA A 157 -1.78 16.29 9.01
N GLU A 158 -0.57 16.49 9.52
CA GLU A 158 -0.25 17.52 10.50
C GLU A 158 1.01 18.25 10.02
N GLU A 159 0.95 19.58 9.90
CA GLU A 159 2.07 20.41 9.42
C GLU A 159 2.65 19.95 8.07
N GLY A 160 1.79 19.40 7.20
CA GLY A 160 2.19 18.88 5.89
C GLY A 160 2.88 17.51 5.94
N GLN A 161 2.96 16.87 7.11
CA GLN A 161 3.48 15.52 7.28
C GLN A 161 2.33 14.54 7.55
N VAL A 162 2.35 13.41 6.85
CA VAL A 162 1.38 12.33 7.10
C VAL A 162 1.84 11.52 8.31
N ARG A 163 0.94 11.38 9.29
CA ARG A 163 1.12 10.55 10.47
C ARG A 163 0.04 9.48 10.51
N GLY A 164 0.32 8.42 11.25
CA GLY A 164 -0.65 7.36 11.47
C GLY A 164 -0.38 6.60 12.75
N VAL A 165 -1.44 6.10 13.36
CA VAL A 165 -1.38 5.24 14.54
C VAL A 165 -2.19 3.98 14.29
N ARG A 166 -1.70 2.87 14.84
CA ARG A 166 -2.42 1.60 14.86
C ARG A 166 -3.21 1.48 16.16
N LEU A 167 -4.41 0.93 16.01
CA LEU A 167 -5.30 0.46 17.05
C LEU A 167 -5.54 -1.03 16.80
N ASP A 168 -5.59 -1.80 17.87
CA ASP A 168 -6.00 -3.20 17.79
C ASP A 168 -7.51 -3.29 18.06
N PRO A 169 -8.33 -3.69 17.08
CA PRO A 169 -9.75 -3.89 17.31
C PRO A 169 -9.96 -5.07 18.27
N HIS A 170 -11.10 -5.06 18.98
CA HIS A 170 -11.48 -6.18 19.83
C HIS A 170 -11.55 -7.48 19.00
N GLU A 171 -11.06 -8.59 19.54
CA GLU A 171 -10.94 -9.88 18.83
C GLU A 171 -12.26 -10.45 18.29
N SER A 172 -13.39 -10.03 18.87
CA SER A 172 -14.73 -10.41 18.40
C SER A 172 -15.18 -9.67 17.13
N ILE A 173 -14.46 -8.64 16.70
CA ILE A 173 -14.75 -7.89 15.48
C ILE A 173 -14.19 -8.66 14.29
N VAL A 174 -15.11 -9.22 13.49
CA VAL A 174 -14.76 -9.98 12.28
C VAL A 174 -15.31 -9.25 11.05
N PRO A 175 -14.45 -8.73 10.15
CA PRO A 175 -14.92 -8.08 8.93
C PRO A 175 -15.46 -9.11 7.94
N VAL A 176 -16.65 -8.85 7.38
CA VAL A 176 -17.24 -9.61 6.27
C VAL A 176 -17.37 -8.68 5.07
N VAL A 177 -16.76 -9.06 3.95
CA VAL A 177 -16.71 -8.24 2.74
C VAL A 177 -17.65 -8.80 1.68
N LEU A 178 -18.56 -7.96 1.19
CA LEU A 178 -19.40 -8.28 0.03
C LEU A 178 -18.77 -7.64 -1.22
N ILE A 179 -18.25 -8.46 -2.13
CA ILE A 179 -17.49 -7.99 -3.30
C ILE A 179 -18.39 -8.05 -4.54
N PRO A 180 -18.83 -6.91 -5.10
CA PRO A 180 -19.65 -6.90 -6.31
C PRO A 180 -18.84 -7.31 -7.55
N ALA A 181 -19.52 -7.71 -8.61
CA ALA A 181 -18.88 -7.97 -9.92
C ALA A 181 -18.52 -6.69 -10.69
N ALA A 182 -19.13 -5.56 -10.36
CA ALA A 182 -18.84 -4.27 -10.98
C ALA A 182 -17.62 -3.59 -10.33
N SER A 183 -16.80 -2.91 -11.15
CA SER A 183 -15.71 -2.04 -10.68
C SER A 183 -16.15 -0.58 -10.61
N LEU A 184 -15.69 0.12 -9.58
CA LEU A 184 -15.70 1.57 -9.54
C LEU A 184 -14.27 2.07 -9.37
N ASP A 185 -13.85 2.97 -10.24
CA ASP A 185 -12.57 3.65 -10.14
C ASP A 185 -12.59 4.66 -9.00
N THR A 186 -11.56 4.65 -8.14
CA THR A 186 -11.46 5.49 -6.93
C THR A 186 -11.51 6.98 -7.29
N GLY A 187 -10.82 7.39 -8.36
CA GLY A 187 -10.84 8.78 -8.83
C GLY A 187 -12.23 9.20 -9.28
N THR A 188 -12.97 8.31 -9.93
CA THR A 188 -14.34 8.53 -10.35
C THR A 188 -15.30 8.65 -9.17
N ALA A 189 -15.16 7.79 -8.16
CA ALA A 189 -15.94 7.90 -6.92
C ALA A 189 -15.71 9.26 -6.23
N ARG A 190 -14.45 9.71 -6.15
CA ARG A 190 -14.09 10.99 -5.53
C ARG A 190 -14.67 12.21 -6.25
N ARG A 191 -14.75 12.19 -7.58
CA ARG A 191 -15.35 13.29 -8.37
C ARG A 191 -16.85 13.48 -8.12
N LEU A 192 -17.52 12.51 -7.51
CA LEU A 192 -18.94 12.61 -7.15
C LEU A 192 -19.17 13.33 -5.83
N LEU A 193 -18.12 13.60 -5.05
CA LEU A 193 -18.25 14.29 -3.76
C LEU A 193 -18.59 15.78 -3.98
N PRO A 194 -19.57 16.33 -3.24
CA PRO A 194 -19.87 17.75 -3.32
C PRO A 194 -18.73 18.58 -2.73
N ALA A 195 -18.55 19.79 -3.25
CA ALA A 195 -17.53 20.72 -2.73
C ALA A 195 -17.84 21.21 -1.30
N THR A 196 -19.11 21.18 -0.89
CA THR A 196 -19.56 21.58 0.43
C THR A 196 -20.60 20.61 0.96
N VAL A 197 -20.59 20.42 2.28
CA VAL A 197 -21.60 19.64 3.02
C VAL A 197 -22.24 20.53 4.08
N PRO A 198 -23.54 20.40 4.37
CA PRO A 198 -24.18 21.12 5.47
C PRO A 198 -23.50 20.80 6.81
N HIS A 199 -23.34 21.80 7.67
CA HIS A 199 -22.73 21.62 8.99
C HIS A 199 -23.46 20.55 9.83
N ALA A 200 -24.80 20.50 9.74
CA ALA A 200 -25.59 19.50 10.45
C ALA A 200 -25.22 18.07 10.03
N ASP A 201 -24.99 17.84 8.74
CA ASP A 201 -24.60 16.53 8.22
C ASP A 201 -23.16 16.20 8.61
N ALA A 202 -22.25 17.19 8.54
CA ALA A 202 -20.86 17.01 8.96
C ALA A 202 -20.76 16.65 10.45
N ALA A 203 -21.50 17.34 11.32
CA ALA A 203 -21.52 17.07 12.76
C ALA A 203 -22.24 15.75 13.12
N ALA A 204 -23.27 15.35 12.36
CA ALA A 204 -23.96 14.09 12.58
C ALA A 204 -23.12 12.86 12.16
N ASN A 205 -22.14 13.06 11.27
CA ASN A 205 -21.27 12.03 10.72
C ASN A 205 -19.79 12.23 11.11
N SER A 206 -19.50 13.00 12.17
CA SER A 206 -18.15 13.17 12.74
C SER A 206 -17.86 12.13 13.81
#